data_AF-A0A806KRQ1-F1
#
_entry.id   AF-A0A806KRQ1-F1
#
_cell.length_a   1.000
_cell.length_b   1.000
_cell.length_c   1.000
_cell.angle_alpha   90.00
_cell.angle_beta   90.00
_cell.angle_gamma   90.00
#
_symmetry.space_group_name_H-M   'P 1'
#
loop_
_entity.id
_entity.type
_entity.pdbx_description
1 polymer ?
#
loop_
_entity_poly.entity_id
_entity_poly.type
_entity_poly.pdbx_seq_one_letter_code
_entity_poly.pdbx_strand_id
1 'polypeptide(L)'
;MYYGEWGAPTNVRSSMSAAIKNTHTDYIGRVAKAARANGIVPIIWDDGGDFKLLERSSGSAKTGLWADTLTAYKNAINNTQGPGGGGTPPTPTPTPTPGGTPNTGAVNLGSYVYGTAEDGVTAVTAQAVWNLTSAQAAAAKASGAKFILQLTNAPSGAMQLAWQGPTNLIWWKSTDILGTGGSIINASYATWNAGAKILTINLSAALADYDGFVTQPDLRLVIAYYGGSSVDDLGITGAKLE
;
A
#
# COMPACT_ATOMS: atom_id res chain seq x y z
N MET A 1 12.99 -8.55 19.03
CA MET A 1 14.21 -8.12 18.33
C MET A 1 14.19 -6.59 18.27
N TYR A 2 15.30 -5.92 18.56
CA TYR A 2 15.39 -4.45 18.52
C TYR A 2 16.10 -4.01 17.24
N TYR A 3 15.57 -3.02 16.55
CA TYR A 3 16.32 -2.32 15.50
C TYR A 3 17.11 -1.23 16.22
N GLY A 4 18.45 -1.32 16.16
CA GLY A 4 19.36 -0.53 17.01
C GLY A 4 18.99 0.94 17.02
N GLU A 5 19.12 1.61 15.87
CA GLU A 5 18.81 3.03 15.70
C GLU A 5 18.51 3.28 14.22
N TRP A 6 17.54 4.14 13.92
CA TRP A 6 17.26 4.56 12.55
C TRP A 6 16.77 6.01 12.51
N GLY A 7 17.06 6.71 11.42
CA GLY A 7 16.50 8.02 11.14
C GLY A 7 16.76 8.39 9.68
N ALA A 8 16.00 9.34 9.16
CA ALA A 8 16.35 9.97 7.89
C ALA A 8 17.22 11.20 8.19
N PRO A 9 18.51 11.21 7.78
CA PRO A 9 19.29 12.44 7.84
C PRO A 9 18.63 13.44 6.92
N THR A 10 18.42 14.64 7.40
CA THR A 10 17.87 15.69 6.57
C THR A 10 18.82 16.84 6.50
N ASN A 11 19.10 17.33 5.30
CA ASN A 11 19.59 18.69 5.14
C ASN A 11 18.43 19.71 5.31
N VAL A 12 17.55 19.50 6.30
CA VAL A 12 16.33 20.30 6.55
C VAL A 12 16.75 21.65 7.10
N ARG A 13 16.79 22.64 6.21
CA ARG A 13 16.79 24.05 6.57
C ARG A 13 15.33 24.52 6.63
N SER A 14 15.07 25.61 7.37
CA SER A 14 13.76 26.28 7.42
C SER A 14 13.19 26.65 6.04
N SER A 15 14.02 26.65 5.00
CA SER A 15 13.72 26.93 3.59
C SER A 15 13.20 25.73 2.77
N MET A 16 12.98 24.55 3.35
CA MET A 16 12.46 23.40 2.59
C MET A 16 10.97 23.52 2.22
N SER A 17 10.63 23.02 1.04
CA SER A 17 9.24 22.94 0.56
C SER A 17 8.40 21.98 1.41
N ALA A 18 7.08 22.19 1.41
CA ALA A 18 6.13 21.32 2.10
C ALA A 18 6.21 19.85 1.65
N ALA A 19 6.60 19.60 0.40
CA ALA A 19 6.76 18.25 -0.13
C ALA A 19 7.85 17.45 0.61
N ILE A 20 9.02 18.05 0.84
CA ILE A 20 10.14 17.35 1.50
C ILE A 20 9.82 17.09 2.99
N LYS A 21 9.11 18.04 3.60
CA LYS A 21 8.55 17.90 4.95
C LYS A 21 7.63 16.68 5.04
N ASN A 22 6.69 16.58 4.12
CA ASN A 22 5.75 15.46 4.07
C ASN A 22 6.47 14.12 3.83
N THR A 23 7.43 14.07 2.90
CA THR A 23 8.22 12.85 2.63
C THR A 23 8.96 12.36 3.87
N HIS A 24 9.52 13.27 4.67
CA HIS A 24 10.21 12.89 5.90
C HIS A 24 9.24 12.31 6.94
N THR A 25 8.14 13.00 7.24
CA THR A 25 7.12 12.53 8.18
C THR A 25 6.57 11.16 7.78
N ASP A 26 6.32 10.98 6.49
CA ASP A 26 5.80 9.75 5.91
C ASP A 26 6.80 8.60 6.01
N TYR A 27 8.06 8.82 5.63
CA TYR A 27 9.14 7.86 5.82
C TYR A 27 9.24 7.39 7.28
N ILE A 28 9.15 8.33 8.23
CA ILE A 28 9.23 8.00 9.65
C ILE A 28 8.06 7.11 10.10
N GLY A 29 6.83 7.46 9.72
CA GLY A 29 5.65 6.66 10.02
C GLY A 29 5.72 5.24 9.42
N ARG A 30 6.19 5.11 8.18
CA ARG A 30 6.27 3.83 7.45
C ARG A 30 7.24 2.85 8.07
N VAL A 31 8.48 3.26 8.37
CA VAL A 31 9.47 2.36 8.97
C VAL A 31 9.02 1.91 10.36
N ALA A 32 8.43 2.82 11.14
CA ALA A 32 7.89 2.46 12.45
C ALA A 32 6.76 1.41 12.33
N LYS A 33 5.82 1.60 11.40
CA LYS A 33 4.72 0.65 11.13
C LYS A 33 5.25 -0.71 10.67
N ALA A 34 6.19 -0.73 9.73
CA ALA A 34 6.78 -1.96 9.20
C ALA A 34 7.57 -2.74 10.26
N ALA A 35 8.36 -2.04 11.09
CA ALA A 35 9.07 -2.67 12.21
C ALA A 35 8.09 -3.35 13.17
N ARG A 36 7.02 -2.65 13.56
CA ARG A 36 6.00 -3.19 14.48
C ARG A 36 5.27 -4.41 13.91
N ALA A 37 4.91 -4.38 12.63
CA ALA A 37 4.29 -5.52 11.94
C ALA A 37 5.16 -6.79 11.97
N ASN A 38 6.48 -6.64 12.13
CA ASN A 38 7.44 -7.74 12.21
C ASN A 38 7.88 -8.06 13.65
N GLY A 39 7.19 -7.53 14.67
CA GLY A 39 7.57 -7.73 16.08
C GLY A 39 8.88 -7.05 16.46
N ILE A 40 9.30 -6.04 15.70
CA ILE A 40 10.50 -5.22 15.95
C ILE A 40 10.07 -3.93 16.65
N VAL A 41 10.84 -3.52 17.66
CA VAL A 41 10.66 -2.22 18.31
C VAL A 41 11.56 -1.20 17.60
N PRO A 42 11.00 -0.22 16.86
CA PRO A 42 11.80 0.79 16.18
C PRO A 42 12.25 1.87 17.18
N ILE A 43 13.55 2.13 17.22
CA ILE A 43 14.13 3.25 18.00
C ILE A 43 14.58 4.31 17.01
N ILE A 44 13.97 5.49 17.09
CA ILE A 44 14.35 6.63 16.25
C ILE A 44 15.61 7.29 16.83
N TRP A 45 16.59 7.51 15.98
CA TRP A 45 17.81 8.24 16.32
C TRP A 45 17.49 9.72 16.47
N ASP A 46 17.70 10.22 17.69
CA ASP A 46 17.63 11.64 18.03
C ASP A 46 18.96 11.99 18.70
N ASP A 47 19.78 12.81 18.04
CA ASP A 47 21.10 13.23 18.54
C ASP A 47 21.06 14.56 19.31
N GLY A 48 19.89 15.19 19.44
CA GLY A 48 19.75 16.50 20.07
C GLY A 48 20.19 17.68 19.20
N GLY A 49 20.59 17.42 17.95
CA GLY A 49 20.95 18.44 16.96
C GLY A 49 19.72 19.10 16.33
N ASP A 50 19.87 19.54 15.08
CA ASP A 50 18.79 20.19 14.32
C ASP A 50 17.59 19.25 14.06
N PHE A 51 17.76 17.95 14.30
CA PHE A 51 16.85 16.86 13.97
C PHE A 51 16.19 16.20 15.19
N LYS A 52 16.31 16.84 16.35
CA LYS A 52 15.67 16.34 17.57
C LYS A 52 14.15 16.41 17.47
N LEU A 53 13.49 15.32 17.87
CA LEU A 53 12.05 15.24 18.05
C LEU A 53 11.63 15.96 19.33
N LEU A 54 12.52 15.97 20.33
CA LEU A 54 12.29 16.57 21.63
C LEU A 54 13.36 17.65 21.93
N GLU A 55 12.91 18.76 22.48
CA GLU A 55 13.79 19.76 23.08
C GLU A 55 14.49 19.17 24.32
N ARG A 56 15.81 19.02 24.30
CA ARG A 56 16.57 18.39 25.40
C ARG A 56 16.46 19.12 26.73
N SER A 57 16.23 20.43 26.68
CA SER A 57 16.07 21.28 27.87
C SER A 57 14.71 21.13 28.54
N SER A 58 13.67 20.69 27.82
CA SER A 58 12.28 20.68 28.33
C SER A 58 11.54 19.35 28.16
N GLY A 59 12.06 18.43 27.35
CA GLY A 59 11.36 17.19 26.95
C GLY A 59 10.16 17.42 26.03
N SER A 60 9.86 18.67 25.66
CA SER A 60 8.74 19.02 24.80
C SER A 60 9.02 18.65 23.35
N ALA A 61 7.97 18.30 22.60
CA ALA A 61 8.08 18.11 21.16
C ALA A 61 8.57 19.39 20.48
N LYS A 62 9.53 19.28 19.56
CA LYS A 62 9.96 20.40 18.74
C LYS A 62 8.81 20.81 17.81
N THR A 63 8.46 22.09 17.80
CA THR A 63 7.32 22.61 17.02
C THR A 63 7.57 22.53 15.50
N GLY A 64 6.50 22.47 14.70
CA GLY A 64 6.56 22.38 13.24
C GLY A 64 6.67 20.93 12.75
N LEU A 65 7.43 20.69 11.67
CA LEU A 65 7.61 19.37 11.05
C LEU A 65 7.79 18.22 12.06
N TRP A 66 8.56 18.48 13.11
CA TRP A 66 8.97 17.48 14.08
C TRP A 66 7.84 17.06 15.02
N ALA A 67 6.84 17.92 15.24
CA ALA A 67 5.62 17.56 15.96
C ALA A 67 4.74 16.62 15.11
N ASP A 68 4.67 16.84 13.80
CA ASP A 68 3.96 15.97 12.86
C ASP A 68 4.66 14.60 12.74
N THR A 69 6.00 14.60 12.62
CA THR A 69 6.83 13.39 12.63
C THR A 69 6.65 12.58 13.91
N LEU A 70 6.68 13.23 15.08
CA LEU A 70 6.46 12.59 16.37
C LEU A 70 5.04 12.01 16.48
N THR A 71 4.04 12.72 15.94
CA THR A 71 2.65 12.24 15.90
C THR A 71 2.51 11.02 15.00
N ALA A 72 3.08 11.04 13.80
CA ALA A 72 3.10 9.90 12.87
C ALA A 72 3.77 8.66 13.50
N TYR A 73 4.92 8.85 14.16
CA TYR A 73 5.61 7.78 14.89
C TYR A 73 4.78 7.20 16.02
N LYS A 74 4.17 8.04 16.87
CA LYS A 74 3.28 7.60 17.97
C LYS A 74 2.06 6.85 17.45
N ASN A 75 1.42 7.34 16.39
CA ASN A 75 0.27 6.69 15.78
C ASN A 75 0.65 5.32 15.22
N ALA A 76 1.81 5.19 14.57
CA ALA A 76 2.30 3.91 14.07
C ALA A 76 2.57 2.87 15.19
N ILE A 77 3.07 3.32 16.34
CA ILE A 77 3.32 2.46 17.49
C ILE A 77 2.02 2.05 18.20
N ASN A 78 1.09 2.99 18.38
CA ASN A 78 -0.14 2.77 19.15
C ASN A 78 -1.19 1.98 18.37
N ASN A 79 -1.30 2.19 17.05
CA ASN A 79 -2.28 1.48 16.21
C ASN A 79 -1.94 0.00 15.92
N THR A 80 -0.82 -0.53 16.47
CA THR A 80 -0.43 -1.95 16.34
C THR A 80 -0.53 -2.74 17.65
N GLN A 81 -0.99 -2.14 18.76
CA GLN A 81 -1.32 -2.89 19.97
C GLN A 81 -2.74 -3.48 19.92
N GLY A 82 -2.97 -4.43 19.01
CA GLY A 82 -4.03 -5.43 19.20
C GLY A 82 -3.52 -6.53 20.16
N PRO A 83 -4.37 -7.15 20.99
CA PRO A 83 -3.92 -8.10 22.01
C PRO A 83 -3.51 -9.44 21.38
N GLY A 84 -2.32 -9.94 21.76
CA GLY A 84 -1.94 -11.35 21.95
C GLY A 84 -2.12 -12.37 20.81
N GLY A 85 -1.06 -13.11 20.49
CA GLY A 85 -1.16 -14.31 19.67
C GLY A 85 0.16 -15.04 19.44
N GLY A 86 0.84 -15.46 20.51
CA GLY A 86 1.91 -16.46 20.41
C GLY A 86 1.30 -17.83 20.13
N GLY A 87 1.32 -18.29 18.88
CA GLY A 87 0.90 -19.63 18.48
C GLY A 87 2.06 -20.38 17.86
N THR A 88 2.39 -21.55 18.41
CA THR A 88 3.37 -22.50 17.86
C THR A 88 2.95 -22.99 16.46
N PRO A 89 3.90 -23.21 15.52
CA PRO A 89 3.60 -23.71 14.19
C PRO A 89 3.00 -25.13 14.24
N PRO A 90 1.89 -25.43 13.55
CA PRO A 90 1.38 -26.78 13.46
C PRO A 90 2.26 -27.64 12.54
N THR A 91 2.54 -28.87 12.99
CA THR A 91 3.22 -29.92 12.22
C THR A 91 2.36 -30.34 11.03
N PRO A 92 2.90 -30.39 9.79
CA PRO A 92 2.11 -30.81 8.63
C PRO A 92 1.87 -32.32 8.65
N THR A 93 0.59 -32.70 8.54
CA THR A 93 0.15 -34.08 8.25
C THR A 93 -0.03 -34.24 6.74
N PRO A 94 0.41 -35.35 6.11
CA PRO A 94 0.33 -35.49 4.65
C PRO A 94 -1.02 -36.06 4.15
N THR A 95 -1.34 -35.70 2.88
CA THR A 95 -2.19 -36.42 1.88
C THR A 95 -3.71 -36.17 1.98
N PRO A 96 -4.55 -36.19 0.89
CA PRO A 96 -4.38 -36.70 -0.49
C PRO A 96 -4.63 -35.69 -1.65
N THR A 97 -4.25 -36.11 -2.86
CA THR A 97 -4.66 -35.55 -4.15
C THR A 97 -6.07 -36.01 -4.53
N PRO A 98 -6.99 -35.09 -4.85
CA PRO A 98 -7.99 -35.35 -5.90
C PRO A 98 -8.09 -34.22 -6.93
N GLY A 99 -8.20 -34.60 -8.21
CA GLY A 99 -8.55 -33.70 -9.31
C GLY A 99 -10.05 -33.41 -9.40
N GLY A 100 -10.40 -32.25 -9.95
CA GLY A 100 -11.75 -31.89 -10.37
C GLY A 100 -12.14 -30.43 -10.11
N THR A 101 -12.36 -29.68 -11.20
CA THR A 101 -13.07 -28.38 -11.33
C THR A 101 -12.35 -27.13 -10.77
N PRO A 102 -12.15 -26.05 -11.57
CA PRO A 102 -11.51 -24.82 -11.08
C PRO A 102 -12.40 -24.16 -10.02
N ASN A 103 -11.97 -24.26 -8.77
CA ASN A 103 -12.52 -23.49 -7.67
C ASN A 103 -11.97 -22.07 -7.84
N THR A 104 -12.77 -21.10 -8.31
CA THR A 104 -12.43 -19.67 -8.19
C THR A 104 -12.62 -19.26 -6.74
N GLY A 105 -11.79 -19.83 -5.87
CA GLY A 105 -11.68 -19.44 -4.48
C GLY A 105 -11.05 -18.07 -4.46
N ALA A 106 -11.85 -17.06 -4.12
CA ALA A 106 -11.38 -15.69 -4.06
C ALA A 106 -10.11 -15.59 -3.20
N VAL A 107 -9.03 -15.07 -3.76
CA VAL A 107 -7.74 -14.92 -3.06
C VAL A 107 -7.69 -13.54 -2.44
N ASN A 108 -7.76 -13.46 -1.11
CA ASN A 108 -7.57 -12.20 -0.40
C ASN A 108 -6.12 -11.72 -0.59
N LEU A 109 -5.94 -10.46 -0.99
CA LEU A 109 -4.62 -9.87 -1.19
C LEU A 109 -3.98 -9.34 0.10
N GLY A 110 -4.71 -9.36 1.22
CA GLY A 110 -4.20 -8.94 2.52
C GLY A 110 -3.93 -7.44 2.60
N SER A 111 -2.90 -7.06 3.38
CA SER A 111 -2.52 -5.66 3.57
C SER A 111 -1.83 -5.09 2.33
N TYR A 112 -2.10 -3.81 2.05
CA TYR A 112 -1.44 -3.03 1.02
C TYR A 112 -0.58 -1.93 1.63
N VAL A 113 0.39 -1.45 0.87
CA VAL A 113 1.15 -0.24 1.19
C VAL A 113 0.45 0.95 0.54
N TYR A 114 0.40 2.10 1.23
CA TYR A 114 -0.32 3.27 0.74
C TYR A 114 0.29 4.59 1.13
N GLY A 115 0.19 5.57 0.23
CA GLY A 115 0.82 6.87 0.36
C GLY A 115 1.12 7.49 -1.00
N THR A 116 1.91 8.55 -1.01
CA THR A 116 2.37 9.16 -2.26
C THR A 116 3.59 8.39 -2.77
N ALA A 117 3.64 8.10 -4.08
CA ALA A 117 4.80 7.49 -4.72
C ALA A 117 5.20 6.11 -4.16
N GLU A 118 4.23 5.29 -3.75
CA GLU A 118 4.50 3.97 -3.14
C GLU A 118 5.18 2.98 -4.08
N ASP A 119 4.96 3.15 -5.37
CA ASP A 119 5.67 2.46 -6.42
C ASP A 119 7.18 2.77 -6.44
N GLY A 120 7.64 3.86 -5.80
CA GLY A 120 9.02 4.35 -5.88
C GLY A 120 9.38 4.97 -7.22
N VAL A 121 8.39 5.32 -8.05
CA VAL A 121 8.56 5.78 -9.44
C VAL A 121 7.89 7.13 -9.67
N THR A 122 6.66 7.31 -9.20
CA THR A 122 5.84 8.47 -9.57
C THR A 122 5.75 9.46 -8.42
N ALA A 123 6.26 10.68 -8.60
CA ALA A 123 6.45 11.64 -7.51
C ALA A 123 5.15 12.26 -6.93
N VAL A 124 3.95 11.94 -7.45
CA VAL A 124 2.78 12.83 -7.25
C VAL A 124 1.41 12.13 -7.09
N THR A 125 1.36 10.80 -6.94
CA THR A 125 0.06 10.10 -6.93
C THR A 125 -0.17 9.34 -5.63
N ALA A 126 -1.39 9.45 -5.10
CA ALA A 126 -1.83 8.66 -3.96
C ALA A 126 -2.12 7.24 -4.45
N GLN A 127 -1.43 6.27 -3.86
CA GLN A 127 -1.40 4.90 -4.36
C GLN A 127 -1.77 3.90 -3.28
N ALA A 128 -2.41 2.80 -3.69
CA ALA A 128 -2.47 1.56 -2.94
C ALA A 128 -1.73 0.48 -3.73
N VAL A 129 -0.81 -0.22 -3.07
CA VAL A 129 0.11 -1.18 -3.69
C VAL A 129 0.03 -2.53 -3.01
N TRP A 130 -0.26 -3.57 -3.79
CA TRP A 130 -0.25 -4.96 -3.36
C TRP A 130 0.93 -5.68 -3.98
N ASN A 131 1.80 -6.27 -3.16
CA ASN A 131 2.80 -7.22 -3.64
C ASN A 131 2.11 -8.56 -3.86
N LEU A 132 2.15 -9.06 -5.10
CA LEU A 132 1.58 -10.33 -5.47
C LEU A 132 2.63 -11.44 -5.36
N THR A 133 2.24 -12.54 -4.72
CA THR A 133 2.94 -13.81 -4.85
C THR A 133 2.82 -14.35 -6.28
N SER A 134 3.70 -15.27 -6.68
CA SER A 134 3.62 -15.91 -7.99
C SER A 134 2.26 -16.58 -8.25
N ALA A 135 1.65 -17.17 -7.21
CA ALA A 135 0.31 -17.76 -7.31
C ALA A 135 -0.78 -16.70 -7.55
N GLN A 136 -0.72 -15.56 -6.86
CA GLN A 136 -1.65 -14.45 -7.07
C GLN A 136 -1.46 -13.79 -8.45
N ALA A 137 -0.21 -13.66 -8.92
CA ALA A 137 0.06 -13.14 -10.26
C ALA A 137 -0.51 -14.06 -11.35
N ALA A 138 -0.39 -15.38 -11.19
CA ALA A 138 -1.01 -16.34 -12.09
C ALA A 138 -2.55 -16.25 -12.05
N ALA A 139 -3.14 -16.11 -10.86
CA ALA A 139 -4.58 -15.92 -10.70
C ALA A 139 -5.08 -14.62 -11.36
N ALA A 140 -4.34 -13.52 -11.19
CA ALA A 140 -4.65 -12.22 -11.79
C ALA A 140 -4.66 -12.23 -13.33
N LYS A 141 -3.93 -13.15 -13.97
CA LYS A 141 -3.87 -13.31 -15.43
C LYS A 141 -4.82 -14.41 -15.95
N ALA A 142 -5.48 -15.16 -15.07
CA ALA A 142 -6.39 -16.21 -15.48
C ALA A 142 -7.57 -15.64 -16.32
N SER A 143 -8.13 -16.47 -17.18
CA SER A 143 -9.31 -16.08 -17.97
C SER A 143 -10.46 -15.72 -17.02
N GLY A 144 -11.09 -14.56 -17.24
CA GLY A 144 -12.17 -14.07 -16.40
C GLY A 144 -11.73 -13.47 -15.06
N ALA A 145 -10.41 -13.37 -14.81
CA ALA A 145 -9.89 -12.84 -13.55
C ALA A 145 -10.36 -11.41 -13.26
N LYS A 146 -10.67 -11.16 -11.99
CA LYS A 146 -11.17 -9.89 -11.46
C LYS A 146 -10.35 -9.46 -10.27
N PHE A 147 -10.18 -8.15 -10.14
CA PHE A 147 -9.70 -7.50 -8.93
C PHE A 147 -10.86 -6.75 -8.28
N ILE A 148 -11.18 -7.11 -7.05
CA ILE A 148 -12.33 -6.60 -6.33
C ILE A 148 -11.84 -5.78 -5.15
N LEU A 149 -12.23 -4.51 -5.14
CA LEU A 149 -11.98 -3.55 -4.08
C LEU A 149 -13.28 -3.28 -3.32
N GLN A 150 -13.23 -3.50 -2.01
CA GLN A 150 -14.30 -3.11 -1.10
C GLN A 150 -13.95 -1.77 -0.46
N LEU A 151 -14.82 -0.79 -0.66
CA LEU A 151 -14.61 0.60 -0.26
C LEU A 151 -15.66 1.01 0.78
N THR A 152 -15.39 2.04 1.59
CA THR A 152 -16.44 2.70 2.39
C THR A 152 -17.01 3.91 1.67
N ASN A 153 -16.19 4.55 0.83
CA ASN A 153 -16.57 5.77 0.12
C ASN A 153 -16.73 5.50 -1.38
N ALA A 154 -17.64 6.24 -2.03
CA ALA A 154 -17.70 6.23 -3.48
C ALA A 154 -16.49 6.99 -4.04
N PRO A 155 -15.78 6.47 -5.06
CA PRO A 155 -14.75 7.23 -5.72
C PRO A 155 -15.32 8.52 -6.32
N SER A 156 -14.59 9.63 -6.15
CA SER A 156 -15.00 10.96 -6.62
C SER A 156 -14.06 11.54 -7.68
N GLY A 157 -12.97 10.86 -8.01
CA GLY A 157 -12.02 11.30 -9.03
C GLY A 157 -11.44 10.16 -9.83
N ALA A 158 -10.47 10.50 -10.68
CA ALA A 158 -9.88 9.55 -11.61
C ALA A 158 -9.12 8.44 -10.86
N MET A 159 -9.06 7.27 -11.47
CA MET A 159 -8.37 6.11 -10.91
C MET A 159 -7.76 5.29 -12.04
N GLN A 160 -6.52 4.88 -11.84
CA GLN A 160 -5.80 3.99 -12.75
C GLN A 160 -5.45 2.68 -12.06
N LEU A 161 -5.56 1.59 -12.81
CA LEU A 161 -4.89 0.34 -12.50
C LEU A 161 -3.54 0.33 -13.21
N ALA A 162 -2.47 0.06 -12.48
CA ALA A 162 -1.15 -0.17 -13.03
C ALA A 162 -0.54 -1.43 -12.43
N TRP A 163 0.55 -1.90 -13.04
CA TRP A 163 1.39 -2.94 -12.45
C TRP A 163 2.86 -2.62 -12.64
N GLN A 164 3.67 -3.15 -11.73
CA GLN A 164 5.10 -2.88 -11.66
C GLN A 164 5.86 -4.17 -11.41
N GLY A 165 6.88 -4.43 -12.22
CA GLY A 165 7.90 -5.44 -11.95
C GLY A 165 9.09 -4.85 -11.18
N PRO A 166 9.83 -5.66 -10.41
CA PRO A 166 10.90 -5.21 -9.53
C PRO A 166 12.18 -4.82 -10.28
N THR A 167 12.43 -5.41 -11.45
CA THR A 167 13.74 -5.33 -12.12
C THR A 167 14.11 -3.91 -12.54
N ASN A 168 13.12 -3.07 -12.85
CA ASN A 168 13.37 -1.70 -13.30
C ASN A 168 12.58 -0.64 -12.51
N LEU A 169 11.65 -1.03 -11.63
CA LEU A 169 10.71 -0.11 -10.98
C LEU A 169 10.12 0.92 -11.97
N ILE A 170 9.72 0.50 -13.16
CA ILE A 170 9.05 1.37 -14.15
C ILE A 170 7.59 0.91 -14.23
N TRP A 171 6.65 1.86 -14.29
CA TRP A 171 5.28 1.54 -14.67
C TRP A 171 5.29 0.95 -16.06
N TRP A 172 4.98 -0.34 -16.16
CA TRP A 172 5.02 -0.99 -17.46
C TRP A 172 3.87 -0.51 -18.33
N LYS A 173 2.67 -0.27 -17.76
CA LYS A 173 1.55 0.53 -18.31
C LYS A 173 0.45 0.75 -17.26
N SER A 174 -0.37 1.79 -17.44
CA SER A 174 -1.61 2.03 -16.68
C SER A 174 -2.85 1.98 -17.57
N THR A 175 -3.97 1.55 -16.99
CA THR A 175 -5.29 1.54 -17.60
C THR A 175 -6.21 2.42 -16.76
N ASP A 176 -6.81 3.42 -17.39
CA ASP A 176 -7.82 4.24 -16.73
C ASP A 176 -9.06 3.41 -16.39
N ILE A 177 -9.41 3.40 -15.12
CA ILE A 177 -10.59 2.72 -14.57
C ILE A 177 -11.72 3.71 -14.35
N LEU A 178 -11.40 4.85 -13.72
CA LEU A 178 -12.33 5.93 -13.42
C LEU A 178 -11.84 7.25 -13.99
N GLY A 179 -12.77 8.10 -14.44
CA GLY A 179 -12.50 9.46 -14.91
C GLY A 179 -12.57 10.50 -13.80
N THR A 180 -12.34 11.76 -14.15
CA THR A 180 -12.18 12.89 -13.21
C THR A 180 -13.36 13.13 -12.24
N GLY A 181 -14.52 12.52 -12.47
CA GLY A 181 -15.67 12.55 -11.55
C GLY A 181 -15.98 11.22 -10.84
N GLY A 182 -15.06 10.25 -10.85
CA GLY A 182 -15.27 8.92 -10.24
C GLY A 182 -16.15 7.97 -11.06
N SER A 183 -16.53 8.36 -12.28
CA SER A 183 -17.31 7.53 -13.19
C SER A 183 -16.44 6.49 -13.92
N ILE A 184 -16.97 5.29 -14.10
CA ILE A 184 -16.34 4.23 -14.92
C ILE A 184 -16.12 4.75 -16.34
N ILE A 185 -14.87 4.71 -16.82
CA ILE A 185 -14.52 5.14 -18.19
C ILE A 185 -14.89 4.04 -19.20
N ASN A 186 -14.69 2.78 -18.83
CA ASN A 186 -14.96 1.64 -19.71
C ASN A 186 -15.57 0.48 -18.91
N ALA A 187 -16.83 0.15 -19.21
CA ALA A 187 -17.57 -0.91 -18.54
C ALA A 187 -16.98 -2.32 -18.80
N SER A 188 -16.19 -2.50 -19.86
CA SER A 188 -15.47 -3.74 -20.11
C SER A 188 -14.30 -3.95 -19.14
N TYR A 189 -13.79 -2.87 -18.55
CA TYR A 189 -12.66 -2.90 -17.61
C TYR A 189 -13.10 -2.83 -16.17
N ALA A 190 -14.19 -2.15 -15.85
CA ALA A 190 -14.65 -2.09 -14.46
C ALA A 190 -16.15 -1.88 -14.32
N THR A 191 -16.66 -2.24 -13.14
CA THR A 191 -18.03 -1.98 -12.72
C THR A 191 -18.03 -1.47 -11.28
N TRP A 192 -18.97 -0.58 -10.97
CA TRP A 192 -19.17 -0.03 -9.63
C TRP A 192 -20.55 -0.40 -9.10
N ASN A 193 -20.58 -1.10 -7.97
CA ASN A 193 -21.81 -1.35 -7.22
C ASN A 193 -21.90 -0.34 -6.07
N ALA A 194 -22.69 0.72 -6.26
CA ALA A 194 -22.82 1.81 -5.30
C ALA A 194 -23.47 1.39 -3.96
N GLY A 195 -24.34 0.38 -3.98
CA GLY A 195 -25.02 -0.13 -2.79
C GLY A 195 -24.11 -0.99 -1.91
N ALA A 196 -23.35 -1.89 -2.54
CA ALA A 196 -22.37 -2.74 -1.86
C ALA A 196 -21.01 -2.06 -1.62
N LYS A 197 -20.78 -0.90 -2.24
CA LYS A 197 -19.50 -0.18 -2.29
C LYS A 197 -18.35 -1.05 -2.81
N ILE A 198 -18.63 -1.76 -3.89
CA ILE A 198 -17.66 -2.67 -4.52
C ILE A 198 -17.28 -2.14 -5.90
N LEU A 199 -15.98 -1.91 -6.10
CA LEU A 199 -15.39 -1.69 -7.42
C LEU A 199 -14.79 -3.01 -7.91
N THR A 200 -15.29 -3.52 -9.03
CA THR A 200 -14.77 -4.73 -9.67
C THR A 200 -14.05 -4.33 -10.94
N ILE A 201 -12.78 -4.67 -11.04
CA ILE A 201 -11.93 -4.44 -12.21
C ILE A 201 -11.71 -5.79 -12.91
N ASN A 202 -12.07 -5.89 -14.18
CA ASN A 202 -11.83 -7.07 -15.00
C ASN A 202 -10.35 -7.11 -15.42
N LEU A 203 -9.55 -7.89 -14.69
CA LEU A 203 -8.11 -8.00 -14.94
C LEU A 203 -7.82 -8.69 -16.27
N SER A 204 -8.62 -9.66 -16.68
CA SER A 204 -8.41 -10.34 -17.96
C SER A 204 -8.49 -9.37 -19.16
N ALA A 205 -9.33 -8.34 -19.06
CA ALA A 205 -9.42 -7.27 -20.06
C ALA A 205 -8.37 -6.17 -19.82
N ALA A 206 -8.22 -5.69 -18.58
CA ALA A 206 -7.29 -4.61 -18.25
C ALA A 206 -5.81 -5.02 -18.47
N LEU A 207 -5.51 -6.31 -18.35
CA LEU A 207 -4.17 -6.85 -18.51
C LEU A 207 -3.96 -7.61 -19.84
N ALA A 208 -4.93 -7.65 -20.77
CA ALA A 208 -4.93 -8.56 -21.92
C ALA A 208 -3.60 -8.58 -22.68
N ASP A 209 -3.07 -7.41 -23.03
CA ASP A 209 -1.90 -7.25 -23.91
C ASP A 209 -0.54 -7.40 -23.21
N TYR A 210 -0.49 -7.88 -21.95
CA TYR A 210 0.76 -7.97 -21.18
C TYR A 210 1.22 -9.41 -20.94
N ASP A 211 1.96 -9.97 -21.90
CA ASP A 211 2.48 -11.34 -21.80
C ASP A 211 3.58 -11.48 -20.73
N GLY A 212 4.30 -10.40 -20.43
CA GLY A 212 5.36 -10.38 -19.41
C GLY A 212 4.86 -10.31 -17.97
N PHE A 213 3.55 -10.21 -17.72
CA PHE A 213 2.98 -10.02 -16.39
C PHE A 213 3.29 -11.20 -15.46
N VAL A 214 3.07 -12.44 -15.91
CA VAL A 214 3.27 -13.66 -15.09
C VAL A 214 4.74 -14.06 -14.94
N THR A 215 5.64 -13.46 -15.71
CA THR A 215 7.07 -13.81 -15.70
C THR A 215 7.91 -12.88 -14.82
N GLN A 216 7.32 -11.83 -14.24
CA GLN A 216 8.03 -10.96 -13.31
C GLN A 216 8.13 -11.61 -11.92
N PRO A 217 9.33 -11.71 -11.32
CA PRO A 217 9.44 -11.90 -9.87
C PRO A 217 8.79 -10.69 -9.17
N ASP A 218 8.31 -10.83 -7.94
CA ASP A 218 7.82 -9.73 -7.08
C ASP A 218 6.92 -8.66 -7.75
N LEU A 219 5.89 -9.11 -8.46
CA LEU A 219 4.97 -8.22 -9.15
C LEU A 219 4.11 -7.42 -8.18
N ARG A 220 3.90 -6.15 -8.48
CA ARG A 220 3.01 -5.26 -7.74
C ARG A 220 1.80 -4.88 -8.57
N LEU A 221 0.63 -4.94 -7.95
CA LEU A 221 -0.59 -4.32 -8.46
C LEU A 221 -0.76 -2.96 -7.79
N VAL A 222 -1.02 -1.92 -8.58
CA VAL A 222 -1.08 -0.53 -8.12
C VAL A 222 -2.42 0.08 -8.49
N ILE A 223 -3.09 0.69 -7.52
CA ILE A 223 -4.20 1.59 -7.74
C ILE A 223 -3.71 3.00 -7.51
N ALA A 224 -3.68 3.82 -8.55
CA ALA A 224 -3.38 5.25 -8.43
C ALA A 224 -4.71 6.03 -8.43
N TYR A 225 -4.94 6.82 -7.38
CA TYR A 225 -6.15 7.61 -7.20
C TYR A 225 -5.86 9.11 -7.26
N TYR A 226 -6.70 9.83 -8.00
CA TYR A 226 -6.52 11.26 -8.32
C TYR A 226 -7.71 12.12 -7.85
N GLY A 227 -8.58 11.57 -6.99
CA GLY A 227 -9.75 12.28 -6.48
C GLY A 227 -9.57 12.91 -5.10
N GLY A 228 -8.38 12.83 -4.51
CA GLY A 228 -8.11 13.29 -3.16
C GLY A 228 -6.62 13.44 -2.87
N SER A 229 -6.29 13.76 -1.62
CA SER A 229 -4.90 13.86 -1.15
C SER A 229 -4.31 12.51 -0.75
N SER A 230 -5.16 11.50 -0.50
CA SER A 230 -4.75 10.16 -0.10
C SER A 230 -5.64 9.10 -0.76
N VAL A 231 -5.08 7.90 -0.96
CA VAL A 231 -5.88 6.73 -1.37
C VAL A 231 -6.78 6.28 -0.22
N ASP A 232 -6.46 6.65 1.03
CA ASP A 232 -7.31 6.41 2.19
C ASP A 232 -8.66 7.11 2.09
N ASP A 233 -8.78 8.15 1.26
CA ASP A 233 -10.06 8.83 1.00
C ASP A 233 -11.09 7.86 0.38
N LEU A 234 -10.65 6.76 -0.23
CA LEU A 234 -11.52 5.68 -0.71
C LEU A 234 -12.05 4.77 0.42
N GLY A 235 -11.35 4.73 1.56
CA GLY A 235 -11.64 3.84 2.68
C GLY A 235 -11.62 2.37 2.26
N ILE A 236 -10.50 1.92 1.69
CA ILE A 236 -10.33 0.53 1.26
C ILE A 236 -10.39 -0.38 2.50
N THR A 237 -11.38 -1.27 2.54
CA THR A 237 -11.59 -2.23 3.65
C THR A 237 -11.27 -3.66 3.25
N GLY A 238 -11.13 -3.93 1.94
CA GLY A 238 -10.78 -5.25 1.45
C GLY A 238 -10.36 -5.23 -0.01
N ALA A 239 -9.52 -6.21 -0.37
CA ALA A 239 -8.99 -6.39 -1.71
C ALA A 239 -8.83 -7.89 -1.99
N LYS A 240 -9.36 -8.39 -3.11
CA LYS A 240 -9.26 -9.81 -3.48
C LYS A 240 -9.21 -10.03 -4.98
N LEU A 241 -8.62 -11.15 -5.39
CA LEU A 241 -8.65 -11.67 -6.75
C LEU A 241 -9.72 -12.76 -6.87
N GLU A 242 -10.49 -12.75 -7.95
CA GLU A 242 -11.49 -13.79 -8.28
C GLU A 242 -11.33 -14.30 -9.70
#